data_AF-A0A150H9R5-F1
#
_entry.id   AF-A0A150H9R5-F1
#
_cell.length_a   1.000
_cell.length_b   1.000
_cell.length_c   1.000
_cell.angle_alpha   90.00
_cell.angle_beta   90.00
_cell.angle_gamma   90.00
#
_symmetry.space_group_name_H-M   'P 1'
#
loop_
_entity.id
_entity.type
_entity.pdbx_description
1 polymer ?
#
loop_
_entity_poly.entity_id
_entity_poly.type
_entity_poly.pdbx_seq_one_letter_code
_entity_poly.pdbx_strand_id
1 'polypeptide(L)' 'MLGQIPISLPEDHELLAVATIALDRAGEYSLSIHNVVDATITMTPAQQANSLRILATGVEAEAVGREEQP' A
#
# COMPACT_ATOMS: atom_id res chain seq x y z
N MET A 1 9.79 -8.16 17.46
CA MET A 1 9.86 -8.64 16.07
C MET A 1 8.46 -8.51 15.48
N LEU A 2 8.30 -7.75 14.40
CA LEU A 2 7.09 -7.88 13.57
C LEU A 2 7.08 -9.34 13.07
N GLY A 3 5.95 -10.03 13.21
CA GLY A 3 5.81 -11.38 12.65
C GLY A 3 6.12 -11.36 11.15
N GLN A 4 6.69 -12.44 10.62
CA GLN A 4 6.88 -12.54 9.17
C GLN A 4 5.51 -12.42 8.50
N ILE A 5 5.33 -11.37 7.70
CA ILE A 5 4.13 -11.19 6.88
C ILE A 5 4.36 -12.02 5.63
N PRO A 6 3.59 -13.09 5.36
CA PRO A 6 3.75 -13.88 4.16
C PRO A 6 3.30 -13.05 2.96
N ILE A 7 4.24 -12.67 2.09
CA ILE A 7 3.98 -11.96 0.84
C ILE A 7 4.27 -12.92 -0.31
N SER A 8 3.26 -13.22 -1.12
CA SER A 8 3.43 -14.00 -2.36
C SER A 8 3.44 -13.04 -3.53
N LEU A 9 4.51 -13.11 -4.33
CA LEU A 9 4.67 -12.32 -5.55
C LEU A 9 4.72 -13.27 -6.75
N PRO A 10 4.22 -12.86 -7.93
CA PRO A 10 4.47 -13.59 -9.16
C PRO A 10 5.97 -13.73 -9.43
N GLU A 11 6.38 -14.77 -10.17
CA GLU A 11 7.80 -15.14 -10.36
C GLU A 11 8.67 -14.01 -10.94
N ASP A 12 8.08 -13.10 -11.73
CA ASP A 12 8.79 -11.98 -12.37
C ASP A 12 8.60 -10.63 -11.65
N HIS A 13 8.13 -10.62 -10.40
CA HIS A 13 7.86 -9.39 -9.66
C HIS A 13 8.84 -9.19 -8.49
N GLU A 14 9.25 -7.93 -8.30
CA GLU A 14 10.11 -7.53 -7.19
C GLU A 14 9.32 -6.71 -6.16
N LEU A 15 9.52 -6.99 -4.86
CA LEU A 15 8.96 -6.18 -3.78
C LEU A 15 9.75 -4.88 -3.61
N LEU A 16 9.17 -3.76 -4.02
CA LEU A 16 9.87 -2.46 -3.93
C LEU A 16 9.63 -1.73 -2.59
N ALA A 17 8.43 -1.85 -2.04
CA ALA A 17 8.03 -1.14 -0.83
C ALA A 17 6.86 -1.84 -0.12
N VAL A 18 6.65 -1.49 1.15
CA VAL A 18 5.52 -1.95 1.97
C VAL A 18 4.77 -0.74 2.52
N ALA A 19 3.44 -0.76 2.38
CA ALA A 19 2.56 0.17 3.06
C ALA A 19 2.13 -0.43 4.41
N THR A 20 2.20 0.36 5.48
CA THR A 20 1.78 -0.04 6.82
C THR A 20 0.69 0.88 7.33
N ILE A 21 -0.35 0.29 7.90
CA ILE A 21 -1.39 1.00 8.66
C ILE A 21 -1.17 0.69 10.13
N ALA A 22 -1.00 1.72 10.94
CA ALA A 22 -0.93 1.61 12.38
C ALA A 22 -2.12 2.36 13.02
N LEU A 23 -2.60 1.83 14.15
CA LEU A 23 -3.61 2.45 14.98
C LEU A 23 -2.94 2.86 16.29
N ASP A 24 -3.08 4.12 16.67
CA ASP A 24 -2.55 4.60 17.94
C ASP A 24 -3.52 4.34 19.11
N ARG A 25 -3.14 4.77 20.33
CA ARG A 25 -3.98 4.58 21.52
C ARG A 25 -5.20 5.51 21.56
N ALA A 26 -5.20 6.59 20.78
CA ALA A 26 -6.33 7.51 20.65
C ALA A 26 -7.33 7.05 19.60
N GLY A 27 -7.01 6.01 18.82
CA GLY A 27 -7.84 5.49 17.74
C GLY A 27 -7.57 6.17 16.40
N GLU A 28 -6.49 6.93 16.27
CA GLU A 28 -6.07 7.55 15.02
C GLU A 28 -5.27 6.56 14.16
N TYR A 29 -5.66 6.46 12.89
CA TYR A 29 -4.96 5.65 11.90
C TYR A 29 -3.84 6.47 11.25
N SER A 30 -2.64 5.90 11.19
CA SER A 30 -1.52 6.43 10.41
C SER A 30 -1.13 5.46 9.30
N LEU A 31 -1.00 5.98 8.08
CA LEU A 31 -0.53 5.23 6.91
C LEU A 31 0.87 5.72 6.52
N SER A 32 1.79 4.78 6.32
CA SER A 32 3.15 5.06 5.83
C SER A 32 3.57 4.05 4.77
N ILE A 33 4.46 4.47 3.86
CA ILE A 33 5.14 3.59 2.91
C ILE A 33 6.63 3.64 3.17
N HIS A 34 7.28 2.47 3.18
CA HIS A 34 8.71 2.33 3.34
C HIS A 34 9.28 1.43 2.23
N ASN A 35 10.41 1.82 1.65
CA ASN A 35 11.12 0.99 0.68
C ASN A 35 11.67 -0.28 1.36
N VAL A 36 11.71 -1.37 0.61
CA VAL A 36 12.45 -2.58 1.02
C VAL A 36 13.94 -2.29 0.93
N VAL A 37 14.67 -2.60 2.00
CA VAL A 37 16.10 -2.22 2.16
C VAL A 37 16.97 -2.78 1.03
N ASP A 38 16.68 -4.00 0.57
CA ASP A 38 17.48 -4.72 -0.42
C ASP A 38 16.83 -4.77 -1.81
N ALA A 39 15.85 -3.91 -2.09
CA ALA A 39 15.27 -3.83 -3.43
C ALA A 39 16.29 -3.27 -4.42
N THR A 40 16.42 -3.92 -5.57
CA THR A 40 17.28 -3.52 -6.70
C THR A 40 16.89 -2.14 -7.22
N ILE A 41 15.60 -1.83 -7.15
CA ILE A 41 15.03 -0.54 -7.54
C ILE A 41 14.39 0.10 -6.31
N THR A 42 14.76 1.35 -6.05
CA THR A 42 14.16 2.14 -4.96
C THR A 42 13.07 3.05 -5.50
N MET A 43 11.89 3.06 -4.87
CA MET A 43 10.86 4.04 -5.24
C MET A 43 11.30 5.44 -4.81
N THR A 44 11.15 6.39 -5.73
CA THR A 44 11.34 7.82 -5.43
C THR A 44 10.24 8.32 -4.48
N PRO A 45 10.48 9.40 -3.72
CA PRO A 45 9.45 9.99 -2.86
C PRO A 45 8.15 10.33 -3.60
N ALA A 46 8.24 10.82 -4.84
CA ALA A 46 7.08 11.12 -5.67
C ALA A 46 6.28 9.86 -6.04
N GLN A 47 6.95 8.76 -6.35
CA GLN A 47 6.29 7.48 -6.62
C GLN A 47 5.62 6.92 -5.37
N GLN A 48 6.27 7.01 -4.20
CA GLN A 48 5.67 6.60 -2.92
C GLN A 48 4.40 7.41 -2.61
N ALA A 49 4.47 8.74 -2.75
CA ALA A 49 3.32 9.63 -2.54
C ALA A 49 2.17 9.31 -3.52
N ASN A 50 2.49 9.03 -4.79
CA ASN A 50 1.47 8.63 -5.76
C ASN A 50 0.85 7.27 -5.41
N SER A 51 1.62 6.29 -4.95
CA SER A 51 1.10 5.00 -4.48
C SER A 51 0.20 5.15 -3.26
N LEU A 52 0.58 5.98 -2.28
CA LEU A 52 -0.28 6.32 -1.14
C LEU A 52 -1.60 6.94 -1.59
N ARG A 53 -1.55 7.87 -2.55
CA ARG A 53 -2.75 8.48 -3.11
C ARG A 53 -3.68 7.45 -3.76
N ILE A 54 -3.14 6.54 -4.56
CA ILE A 54 -3.91 5.46 -5.19
C ILE A 54 -4.60 4.60 -4.13
N LEU A 55 -3.89 4.22 -3.07
CA LEU A 55 -4.46 3.45 -1.95
C LEU A 55 -5.60 4.22 -1.26
N ALA A 56 -5.44 5.54 -1.06
CA ALA A 56 -6.45 6.37 -0.43
C ALA A 56 -7.69 6.61 -1.32
N THR A 57 -7.53 6.69 -2.63
CA THR A 57 -8.62 6.96 -3.58
C THR A 57 -9.30 5.70 -4.13
N GLY A 58 -8.70 4.51 -3.95
CA GLY A 58 -9.22 3.25 -4.50
C GLY A 58 -10.63 2.88 -4.01
N VAL A 59 -11.06 3.41 -2.86
CA VAL A 59 -12.41 3.21 -2.31
C VAL A 59 -13.49 3.90 -3.17
N GLU A 60 -13.18 5.03 -3.82
CA GLU A 60 -14.20 5.75 -4.62
C GLU A 60 -14.48 5.05 -5.96
N ALA A 61 -13.49 4.36 -6.55
CA ALA A 61 -13.67 3.66 -7.82
C ALA A 61 -14.51 2.38 -7.72
N GLU A 62 -14.44 1.65 -6.60
CA GLU A 62 -15.28 0.46 -6.38
C GLU A 62 -16.73 0.80 -5.99
N ALA A 63 -16.99 2.01 -5.47
CA ALA A 63 -18.34 2.45 -5.11
C ALA A 63 -19.19 2.78 -6.35
N VAL A 64 -18.62 3.38 -7.39
CA VAL A 64 -19.33 3.75 -8.62
C VAL A 64 -19.73 2.52 -9.47
N GLY A 65 -19.03 1.40 -9.32
CA GLY A 65 -19.32 0.17 -10.09
C GLY A 65 -20.45 -0.71 -9.55
N ARG A 66 -21.03 -0.41 -8.37
CA ARG A 66 -22.13 -1.19 -7.78
C ARG A 66 -23.52 -0.58 -7.95
N GLU A 67 -23.62 0.66 -8.42
CA GLU A 67 -24.92 1.33 -8.62
C GLU A 67 -25.52 1.12 -10.02
N GLU A 68 -24.81 0.44 -10.95
CA GLU A 68 -25.27 0.18 -12.32
C GLU A 68 -25.50 -1.32 -12.61
N GLN A 69 -26.31 -2.00 -11.79
CA GLN A 69 -26.98 -3.23 -12.24
C GLN A 69 -28.50 -3.01 -12.30
N PRO A 70 -29.10 -2.92 -13.51
CA PRO A 70 -30.55 -2.94 -13.68
C PRO A 70 -31.17 -4.32 -13.41
#